data_AF-A0A839YMC8-F1
#
_entry.id   AF-A0A839YMC8-F1
#
_cell.length_a   1.000
_cell.length_b   1.000
_cell.length_c   1.000
_cell.angle_alpha   90.00
_cell.angle_beta   90.00
_cell.angle_gamma   90.00
#
_symmetry.space_group_name_H-M   'P 1'
#
loop_
_entity.id
_entity.type
_entity.pdbx_description
1 polymer ?
#
loop_
_entity_poly.entity_id
_entity_poly.type
_entity_poly.pdbx_seq_one_letter_code
_entity_poly.pdbx_strand_id
1 'polypeptide(L)'
;MLAHLLMVVTAAAIGTTASSQSVADAPGSDEVIIGAWSDPAKCNRESAQNVSFAEVLEKRDKLTGACVAVEGFWSSRALFGKASHGNAKGSNSTRSLAGYRIGIYAREEVLQHAPKHAMRYRMIGVVGQCETEWPGAMMVLGYCHYTSGPILKVSQVVPQKASSVR
;
A
#
# COMPACT_ATOMS: atom_id res chain seq x y z
N MET A 1 -28.79 -30.26 -66.56
CA MET A 1 -29.69 -31.30 -66.02
C MET A 1 -28.84 -32.29 -65.22
N LEU A 2 -29.41 -32.86 -64.15
CA LEU A 2 -28.83 -33.64 -63.03
C LEU A 2 -28.32 -32.76 -61.86
N ALA A 3 -29.11 -32.54 -60.80
CA ALA A 3 -29.59 -33.45 -59.73
C ALA A 3 -28.53 -33.60 -58.62
N HIS A 4 -28.62 -32.75 -57.58
CA HIS A 4 -29.19 -33.09 -56.26
C HIS A 4 -28.39 -34.16 -55.50
N LEU A 5 -27.67 -33.75 -54.46
CA LEU A 5 -27.50 -34.58 -53.26
C LEU A 5 -27.47 -33.73 -51.99
N LEU A 6 -28.10 -34.29 -50.96
CA LEU A 6 -28.72 -33.66 -49.80
C LEU A 6 -27.75 -33.05 -48.78
N MET A 7 -28.14 -31.89 -48.23
CA MET A 7 -27.73 -31.42 -46.90
C MET A 7 -28.56 -32.11 -45.83
N VAL A 8 -27.89 -32.67 -44.81
CA VAL A 8 -28.52 -32.99 -43.51
C VAL A 8 -27.82 -32.12 -42.47
N VAL A 9 -28.49 -31.07 -42.01
CA VAL A 9 -28.05 -30.24 -40.89
C VAL A 9 -28.77 -30.76 -39.64
N THR A 10 -28.03 -31.39 -38.73
CA THR A 10 -28.51 -31.78 -37.41
C THR A 10 -28.77 -30.54 -36.56
N ALA A 11 -30.04 -30.31 -36.21
CA ALA A 11 -30.45 -29.31 -35.24
C ALA A 11 -30.14 -29.81 -33.81
N ALA A 12 -29.14 -29.22 -33.17
CA ALA A 12 -28.92 -29.38 -31.73
C ALA A 12 -29.79 -28.34 -31.00
N ALA A 13 -30.80 -28.82 -30.28
CA ALA A 13 -31.59 -28.02 -29.35
C ALA A 13 -30.70 -27.57 -28.19
N ILE A 14 -30.42 -26.27 -28.10
CA ILE A 14 -29.75 -25.68 -26.94
C ILE A 14 -30.85 -25.24 -25.97
N GLY A 15 -31.07 -26.04 -24.94
CA GLY A 15 -31.90 -25.65 -23.80
C GLY A 15 -31.32 -24.43 -23.11
N THR A 16 -32.08 -23.34 -23.08
CA THR A 16 -31.77 -22.13 -22.31
C THR A 16 -31.96 -22.45 -20.83
N THR A 17 -30.90 -22.94 -20.19
CA THR A 17 -30.84 -22.93 -18.73
C THR A 17 -30.59 -21.49 -18.29
N ALA A 18 -31.62 -20.89 -17.68
CA ALA A 18 -31.53 -19.62 -16.99
C ALA A 18 -30.47 -19.75 -15.89
N SER A 19 -29.25 -19.28 -16.17
CA SER A 19 -28.22 -19.15 -15.16
C SER A 19 -28.59 -17.94 -14.32
N SER A 20 -29.04 -18.19 -13.09
CA SER A 20 -29.14 -17.18 -12.06
C SER A 20 -27.79 -16.49 -11.96
N GLN A 21 -27.74 -15.22 -12.36
CA GLN A 21 -26.60 -14.36 -12.09
C GLN A 21 -26.50 -14.20 -10.58
N SER A 22 -25.74 -15.07 -9.94
CA SER A 22 -25.19 -14.77 -8.63
C SER A 22 -24.32 -13.53 -8.84
N VAL A 23 -24.75 -12.42 -8.25
CA VAL A 23 -23.92 -11.23 -8.10
C VAL A 23 -22.66 -11.72 -7.40
N ALA A 24 -21.56 -11.80 -8.15
CA ALA A 24 -20.27 -12.11 -7.58
C ALA A 24 -19.99 -11.02 -6.55
N ASP A 25 -19.89 -11.42 -5.28
CA ASP A 25 -19.41 -10.56 -4.21
C ASP A 25 -18.11 -9.91 -4.70
N ALA A 26 -18.11 -8.58 -4.78
CA ALA A 26 -16.92 -7.84 -5.12
C ALA A 26 -15.82 -8.23 -4.13
N PRO A 27 -14.68 -8.78 -4.59
CA PRO A 27 -13.59 -9.11 -3.69
C PRO A 27 -13.06 -7.79 -3.15
N GLY A 28 -13.37 -7.49 -1.88
CA GLY A 28 -12.58 -6.55 -1.10
C GLY A 28 -11.21 -7.17 -0.92
N SER A 29 -10.34 -6.99 -1.92
CA SER A 29 -9.00 -7.52 -1.93
C SER A 29 -8.23 -6.90 -0.76
N ASP A 30 -7.92 -7.72 0.23
CA ASP A 30 -6.84 -7.45 1.16
C ASP A 30 -5.53 -7.63 0.37
N GLU A 31 -5.30 -6.78 -0.63
CA GLU A 31 -4.12 -6.82 -1.47
C GLU A 31 -2.92 -6.47 -0.61
N VAL A 32 -2.20 -7.51 -0.20
CA VAL A 32 -0.95 -7.36 0.54
C VAL A 32 0.14 -7.08 -0.49
N ILE A 33 0.54 -5.82 -0.60
CA ILE A 33 1.63 -5.43 -1.50
C ILE A 33 2.96 -5.81 -0.82
N ILE A 34 3.72 -6.73 -1.43
CA ILE A 34 4.92 -7.33 -0.83
C ILE A 34 6.20 -6.58 -1.21
N GLY A 35 6.79 -5.96 -0.19
CA GLY A 35 8.16 -5.47 -0.09
C GLY A 35 8.48 -4.20 -0.87
N ALA A 36 9.23 -3.29 -0.26
CA ALA A 36 10.67 -3.28 -0.44
C ALA A 36 11.40 -2.73 0.78
N TRP A 37 12.69 -3.03 0.83
CA TRP A 37 13.65 -2.64 1.87
C TRP A 37 13.58 -3.48 3.17
N SER A 38 12.54 -4.30 3.37
CA SER A 38 12.53 -5.33 4.42
C SER A 38 11.97 -6.67 3.91
N ASP A 39 12.55 -7.77 4.41
CA ASP A 39 12.20 -9.14 4.03
C ASP A 39 10.86 -9.54 4.69
N PRO A 40 9.80 -9.85 3.92
CA PRO A 40 8.50 -10.24 4.46
C PRO A 40 8.56 -11.56 5.26
N ALA A 41 9.59 -12.39 5.07
CA ALA A 41 9.81 -13.55 5.93
C ALA A 41 10.26 -13.15 7.35
N LYS A 42 10.85 -11.95 7.51
CA LYS A 42 11.38 -11.44 8.79
C LYS A 42 10.51 -10.36 9.42
N CYS A 43 9.80 -9.58 8.61
CA CYS A 43 8.90 -8.54 9.08
C CYS A 43 7.56 -8.60 8.35
N ASN A 44 6.53 -9.05 9.06
CA ASN A 44 5.20 -9.27 8.52
C ASN A 44 4.13 -9.00 9.59
N ARG A 45 2.86 -9.11 9.22
CA ARG A 45 1.72 -8.88 10.10
C ARG A 45 1.78 -9.66 11.42
N GLU A 46 2.35 -10.86 11.43
CA GLU A 46 2.38 -11.74 12.61
C GLU A 46 3.53 -11.41 13.55
N SER A 47 4.66 -10.93 13.00
CA SER A 47 5.89 -10.61 13.75
C SER A 47 6.02 -9.14 14.13
N ALA A 48 5.24 -8.24 13.50
CA ALA A 48 5.36 -6.81 13.69
C ALA A 48 4.77 -6.32 15.02
N GLN A 49 5.50 -5.45 15.72
CA GLN A 49 4.99 -4.73 16.87
C GLN A 49 3.98 -3.66 16.42
N ASN A 50 2.76 -3.68 16.96
CA ASN A 50 1.81 -2.60 16.73
C ASN A 50 2.28 -1.34 17.47
N VAL A 51 2.54 -0.28 16.72
CA VAL A 51 2.95 1.03 17.26
C VAL A 51 2.07 2.13 16.69
N SER A 52 1.87 3.19 17.46
CA SER A 52 1.13 4.35 16.96
C SER A 52 1.99 5.20 16.03
N PHE A 53 1.35 5.96 15.14
CA PHE A 53 2.05 6.95 14.31
C PHE A 53 2.88 7.94 15.13
N ALA A 54 2.32 8.44 16.24
CA ALA A 54 3.01 9.35 17.16
C ALA A 54 4.22 8.70 17.80
N GLU A 55 4.13 7.42 18.15
CA GLU A 55 5.25 6.69 18.75
C GLU A 55 6.44 6.56 17.79
N VAL A 56 6.19 6.33 16.49
CA VAL A 56 7.26 6.30 15.48
C VAL A 56 7.96 7.65 15.37
N LEU A 57 7.20 8.75 15.47
CA LEU A 57 7.74 10.12 15.44
C LEU A 57 8.58 10.45 16.68
N GLU A 58 8.07 10.15 17.87
CA GLU A 58 8.65 10.54 19.15
C GLU A 58 9.79 9.61 19.61
N LYS A 59 9.67 8.30 19.32
CA LYS A 59 10.60 7.26 19.78
C LYS A 59 11.46 6.70 18.65
N ARG A 60 11.63 7.45 17.55
CA ARG A 60 12.35 7.00 16.35
C ARG A 60 13.71 6.35 16.63
N ASP A 61 14.49 6.89 17.56
CA ASP A 61 15.82 6.36 17.91
C ASP A 61 15.72 4.98 18.56
N LYS A 62 14.70 4.76 19.40
CA LYS A 62 14.47 3.49 20.10
C LYS A 62 13.84 2.43 19.20
N LEU A 63 13.10 2.86 18.18
CA LEU A 63 12.42 1.95 17.25
C LEU A 63 13.25 1.62 16.02
N THR A 64 14.37 2.32 15.77
CA THR A 64 15.21 2.07 14.59
C THR A 64 15.65 0.60 14.55
N GLY A 65 15.41 -0.06 13.41
CA GLY A 65 15.65 -1.50 13.22
C GLY A 65 14.50 -2.41 13.65
N ALA A 66 13.51 -1.91 14.39
CA ALA A 66 12.35 -2.69 14.81
C ALA A 66 11.38 -2.94 13.65
N CYS A 67 10.83 -4.15 13.58
CA CYS A 67 9.70 -4.47 12.71
C CYS A 67 8.40 -3.99 13.36
N VAL A 68 7.71 -3.06 12.72
CA VAL A 68 6.50 -2.43 13.26
C VAL A 68 5.34 -2.45 12.28
N ALA A 69 4.13 -2.44 12.82
CA ALA A 69 2.89 -2.19 12.11
C ALA A 69 2.34 -0.84 12.58
N VAL A 70 2.21 0.11 11.64
CA VAL A 70 1.75 1.47 11.91
C VAL A 70 0.55 1.81 11.04
N GLU A 71 -0.47 2.37 11.66
CA GLU A 71 -1.61 2.93 10.94
C GLU A 71 -1.39 4.41 10.63
N GLY A 72 -1.85 4.83 9.45
CA GLY A 72 -1.86 6.24 9.08
C GLY A 72 -2.54 6.46 7.74
N PHE A 73 -2.42 7.67 7.23
CA PHE A 73 -2.95 8.08 5.94
C PHE A 73 -1.83 8.09 4.91
N TRP A 74 -1.84 7.13 4.00
CA TRP A 74 -0.82 7.01 2.95
C TRP A 74 -1.10 7.99 1.83
N SER A 75 -0.09 8.75 1.42
CA SER A 75 -0.11 9.53 0.19
C SER A 75 1.29 9.59 -0.40
N SER A 76 1.44 9.13 -1.65
CA SER A 76 2.71 9.08 -2.38
C SER A 76 3.82 8.40 -1.57
N ARG A 77 4.85 9.15 -1.15
CA ARG A 77 6.05 8.64 -0.46
C ARG A 77 6.02 8.90 1.05
N ALA A 78 4.86 9.17 1.63
CA ALA A 78 4.73 9.44 3.05
C ALA A 78 3.46 8.84 3.67
N LEU A 79 3.56 8.46 4.93
CA LEU A 79 2.45 8.19 5.82
C LEU A 79 2.24 9.39 6.73
N PHE A 80 0.98 9.78 6.94
CA PHE A 80 0.62 10.94 7.75
C PHE A 80 -0.32 10.53 8.90
N GLY A 81 -0.24 11.21 10.04
CA GLY A 81 -1.18 10.99 11.14
C GLY A 81 -2.61 11.48 10.85
N LYS A 82 -2.80 12.35 9.85
CA LYS A 82 -4.09 12.93 9.45
C LYS A 82 -4.22 12.98 7.93
N ALA A 83 -5.41 12.71 7.39
CA ALA A 83 -5.70 12.81 5.96
C ALA A 83 -5.43 14.23 5.41
N SER A 84 -5.79 15.27 6.17
CA SER A 84 -5.61 16.66 5.75
C SER A 84 -4.14 17.03 5.49
N HIS A 85 -3.21 16.45 6.26
CA HIS A 85 -1.78 16.66 6.05
C HIS A 85 -1.32 16.00 4.75
N GLY A 86 -1.74 14.77 4.48
CA GLY A 86 -1.38 14.06 3.25
C GLY A 86 -1.98 14.70 1.99
N ASN A 87 -3.18 15.26 2.10
CA ASN A 87 -3.88 15.95 1.00
C ASN A 87 -3.40 17.39 0.76
N ALA A 88 -2.57 17.95 1.64
CA ALA A 88 -2.03 19.30 1.45
C ALA A 88 -1.10 19.37 0.22
N LYS A 89 -1.11 20.48 -0.51
CA LYS A 89 -0.20 20.69 -1.65
C LYS A 89 1.25 20.62 -1.17
N GLY A 90 2.06 19.80 -1.83
CA GLY A 90 3.47 19.61 -1.46
C GLY A 90 3.66 18.86 -0.13
N SER A 91 2.66 18.14 0.37
CA SER A 91 2.69 17.42 1.66
C SER A 91 3.91 16.51 1.86
N ASN A 92 4.45 15.96 0.76
CA ASN A 92 5.59 15.06 0.75
C ASN A 92 6.96 15.76 0.76
N SER A 93 7.03 17.08 0.49
CA SER A 93 8.30 17.82 0.40
C SER A 93 8.36 19.06 1.30
N THR A 94 7.23 19.71 1.60
CA THR A 94 7.20 20.94 2.40
C THR A 94 7.75 20.73 3.81
N ARG A 95 8.68 21.60 4.25
CA ARG A 95 9.36 21.52 5.55
C ARG A 95 8.43 21.67 6.75
N SER A 96 7.37 22.47 6.66
CA SER A 96 6.40 22.65 7.76
C SER A 96 5.68 21.34 8.14
N LEU A 97 5.67 20.36 7.24
CA LEU A 97 5.08 19.04 7.49
C LEU A 97 6.11 17.97 7.85
N ALA A 98 7.40 18.27 7.91
CA ALA A 98 8.45 17.27 8.15
C ALA A 98 8.23 16.47 9.46
N GLY A 99 7.78 17.13 10.53
CA GLY A 99 7.46 16.47 11.81
C GLY A 99 6.10 15.76 11.86
N TYR A 100 5.36 15.72 10.75
CA TYR A 100 4.00 15.16 10.68
C TYR A 100 3.88 14.01 9.69
N ARG A 101 5.00 13.45 9.24
CA ARG A 101 5.07 12.39 8.25
C ARG A 101 6.17 11.38 8.57
N ILE A 102 5.94 10.13 8.15
CA ILE A 102 6.93 9.06 8.12
C ILE A 102 7.22 8.78 6.65
N GLY A 103 8.49 8.74 6.27
CA GLY A 103 8.88 8.46 4.89
C GLY A 103 8.64 7.02 4.49
N ILE A 104 8.12 6.79 3.30
CA ILE A 104 7.86 5.45 2.79
C ILE A 104 8.94 5.04 1.80
N TYR A 105 9.61 3.96 2.17
CA TYR A 105 10.61 3.29 1.37
C TYR A 105 10.03 1.96 0.93
N ALA A 106 9.63 1.91 -0.33
CA ALA A 106 9.04 0.74 -0.95
C ALA A 106 9.55 0.63 -2.39
N ARG A 107 9.23 -0.50 -3.03
CA ARG A 107 9.55 -0.76 -4.44
C ARG A 107 8.70 0.18 -5.29
N GLU A 108 9.17 0.53 -6.48
CA GLU A 108 8.45 1.47 -7.34
C GLU A 108 7.04 0.93 -7.66
N GLU A 109 6.89 -0.38 -7.84
CA GLU A 109 5.61 -1.04 -8.04
C GLU A 109 4.66 -0.77 -6.87
N VAL A 110 5.13 -0.78 -5.63
CA VAL A 110 4.30 -0.46 -4.45
C VAL A 110 3.92 1.02 -4.46
N LEU A 111 4.86 1.91 -4.77
CA LEU A 111 4.61 3.35 -4.79
C LEU A 111 3.63 3.76 -5.90
N GLN A 112 3.58 3.03 -7.01
CA GLN A 112 2.57 3.22 -8.06
C GLN A 112 1.14 2.94 -7.60
N HIS A 113 0.96 2.14 -6.54
CA HIS A 113 -0.35 1.88 -5.91
C HIS A 113 -0.71 2.91 -4.83
N ALA A 114 0.12 3.94 -4.60
CA ALA A 114 -0.21 4.98 -3.65
C ALA A 114 -1.53 5.67 -4.04
N PRO A 115 -2.43 5.90 -3.07
CA PRO A 115 -3.74 6.45 -3.38
C PRO A 115 -3.62 7.92 -3.83
N LYS A 116 -4.48 8.33 -4.77
CA LYS A 116 -4.52 9.72 -5.29
C LYS A 116 -4.80 10.75 -4.19
N HIS A 117 -5.57 10.36 -3.18
CA HIS A 117 -5.83 11.13 -1.98
C HIS A 117 -5.37 10.33 -0.76
N ALA A 118 -5.04 11.02 0.32
CA ALA A 118 -4.58 10.40 1.56
C ALA A 118 -5.65 9.44 2.12
N MET A 119 -5.38 8.14 2.09
CA MET A 119 -6.30 7.09 2.54
C MET A 119 -5.70 6.30 3.69
N ARG A 120 -6.55 5.74 4.55
CA ARG A 120 -6.10 4.98 5.71
C ARG A 120 -5.55 3.62 5.29
N TYR A 121 -4.33 3.35 5.71
CA TYR A 121 -3.62 2.09 5.49
C TYR A 121 -2.92 1.67 6.78
N ARG A 122 -2.69 0.37 6.92
CA ARG A 122 -1.71 -0.17 7.85
C ARG A 122 -0.48 -0.55 7.07
N MET A 123 0.66 0.04 7.43
CA MET A 123 1.95 -0.28 6.84
C MET A 123 2.78 -1.08 7.82
N ILE A 124 3.40 -2.13 7.31
CA ILE A 124 4.30 -2.99 8.07
C ILE A 124 5.67 -2.85 7.45
N GLY A 125 6.69 -2.68 8.30
CA GLY A 125 8.05 -2.52 7.84
C GLY A 125 9.04 -2.29 8.96
N VAL A 126 10.29 -2.13 8.59
CA VAL A 126 11.38 -1.84 9.52
C VAL A 126 11.57 -0.34 9.62
N VAL A 127 11.57 0.20 10.84
CA VAL A 127 11.85 1.62 11.09
C VAL A 127 13.31 1.92 10.78
N GLY A 128 13.55 3.01 10.07
CA GLY A 128 14.87 3.57 9.81
C GLY A 128 14.88 5.08 10.05
N GLN A 129 16.01 5.73 9.77
CA GLN A 129 16.13 7.19 9.84
C GLN A 129 16.94 7.74 8.68
N CYS A 130 16.46 8.84 8.09
CA CYS A 130 17.12 9.50 6.97
C CYS A 130 18.60 9.83 7.25
N GLU A 131 18.91 10.19 8.49
CA GLU A 131 20.20 10.65 8.96
C GLU A 131 21.24 9.52 9.07
N THR A 132 20.80 8.27 9.26
CA THR A 132 21.69 7.16 9.62
C THR A 132 21.58 5.93 8.72
N GLU A 133 20.66 5.91 7.75
CA GLU A 133 20.40 4.72 6.93
C GLU A 133 21.64 4.25 6.14
N TRP A 134 22.37 5.17 5.47
CA TRP A 134 23.70 4.96 4.89
C TRP A 134 24.33 6.30 4.44
N PRO A 135 25.65 6.38 4.20
CA PRO A 135 26.28 7.58 3.64
C PRO A 135 25.68 7.93 2.27
N GLY A 136 24.98 9.06 2.16
CA GLY A 136 24.38 9.53 0.91
C GLY A 136 22.88 9.22 0.71
N ALA A 137 22.18 8.63 1.69
CA ALA A 137 20.71 8.45 1.65
C ALA A 137 19.96 9.74 1.32
N MET A 138 20.40 10.85 1.89
CA MET A 138 19.87 12.18 1.63
C MET A 138 20.09 12.68 0.19
N MET A 139 20.94 12.07 -0.61
CA MET A 139 21.21 12.51 -1.98
C MET A 139 20.61 11.60 -3.05
N VAL A 140 20.14 10.40 -2.67
CA VAL A 140 19.72 9.35 -3.62
C VAL A 140 18.24 9.00 -3.48
N LEU A 141 17.65 9.22 -2.30
CA LEU A 141 16.32 8.68 -2.00
C LEU A 141 15.27 9.78 -1.88
N GLY A 142 14.27 9.75 -2.76
CA GLY A 142 13.37 10.88 -2.98
C GLY A 142 12.59 11.41 -1.76
N TYR A 143 12.39 10.63 -0.70
CA TYR A 143 11.85 11.18 0.56
C TYR A 143 12.94 11.91 1.36
N CYS A 144 14.02 11.22 1.73
CA CYS A 144 15.11 11.81 2.53
C CYS A 144 15.88 12.90 1.79
N HIS A 145 15.71 13.02 0.48
CA HIS A 145 16.29 14.10 -0.30
C HIS A 145 15.73 15.49 0.05
N TYR A 146 14.47 15.56 0.46
CA TYR A 146 13.80 16.82 0.77
C TYR A 146 13.45 16.96 2.25
N THR A 147 13.81 16.00 3.10
CA THR A 147 13.36 15.93 4.49
C THR A 147 14.31 15.13 5.39
N SER A 148 14.10 15.27 6.68
CA SER A 148 14.74 14.51 7.76
C SER A 148 13.71 13.63 8.49
N GLY A 149 14.16 12.81 9.45
CA GLY A 149 13.30 12.07 10.35
C GLY A 149 13.02 10.60 9.97
N PRO A 150 12.00 9.99 10.60
CA PRO A 150 11.80 8.55 10.52
C PRO A 150 11.32 8.11 9.13
N ILE A 151 11.78 6.93 8.74
CA ILE A 151 11.35 6.23 7.53
C ILE A 151 10.86 4.83 7.88
N LEU A 152 9.99 4.29 7.03
CA LEU A 152 9.52 2.92 7.09
C LEU A 152 9.92 2.19 5.81
N LYS A 153 10.74 1.16 5.98
CA LYS A 153 11.13 0.20 4.94
C LYS A 153 10.06 -0.86 4.82
N VAL A 154 9.11 -0.65 3.91
CA VAL A 154 7.82 -1.37 3.88
C VAL A 154 7.98 -2.82 3.45
N SER A 155 7.58 -3.77 4.29
CA SER A 155 7.44 -5.18 3.89
C SER A 155 6.05 -5.51 3.37
N GLN A 156 5.01 -4.92 3.97
CA GLN A 156 3.61 -5.17 3.62
C GLN A 156 2.78 -3.89 3.71
N VAL A 157 1.90 -3.69 2.72
CA VAL A 157 0.85 -2.67 2.78
C VAL A 157 -0.49 -3.38 2.92
N VAL A 158 -1.30 -2.94 3.88
CA VAL A 158 -2.63 -3.47 4.14
C VAL A 158 -3.64 -2.34 3.99
N PRO A 159 -4.50 -2.38 2.96
CA PRO A 159 -5.64 -1.50 2.88
C PRO A 159 -6.50 -1.68 4.14
N GLN A 160 -6.89 -0.59 4.79
CA GLN A 160 -7.99 -0.70 5.74
C GLN A 160 -9.29 -0.59 4.97
N LYS A 161 -10.08 -1.68 4.97
CA LYS A 161 -11.47 -1.64 4.54
C LYS A 161 -12.13 -0.47 5.25
N ALA A 162 -12.73 0.43 4.48
CA ALA A 162 -13.59 1.45 5.05
C ALA A 162 -14.63 0.70 5.88
N SER A 163 -14.60 0.83 7.21
CA SER A 163 -15.67 0.29 8.02
C SER A 163 -16.95 0.91 7.49
N SER A 164 -17.80 0.09 6.88
CA SER A 164 -19.16 0.48 6.54
C SER A 164 -19.83 0.82 7.87
N VAL A 165 -19.89 2.12 8.17
CA VAL A 165 -20.69 2.62 9.28
C VAL A 165 -22.13 2.22 8.94
N ARG A 166 -22.68 1.30 9.74
CA ARG A 166 -24.13 1.06 9.82
C ARG A 166 -24.79 2.21 10.55
#